data_AF-A0A9N8K7T1-F1
#
_entry.id   AF-A0A9N8K7T1-F1
#
_cell.length_a   1.000
_cell.length_b   1.000
_cell.length_c   1.000
_cell.angle_alpha   90.00
_cell.angle_beta   90.00
_cell.angle_gamma   90.00
#
_symmetry.space_group_name_H-M   'P 1'
#
loop_
_entity.id
_entity.type
_entity.pdbx_description
1 polymer ?
#
loop_
_entity_poly.entity_id
_entity_poly.type
_entity_poly.pdbx_seq_one_letter_code
_entity_poly.pdbx_strand_id
1 'polypeptide(L)' 'MQQVIDSVKSAIGATKLPTGQLGKNGPYVTKMGYGAMGLSAFYGKPKPDEERFALLDKLYEQGELFWDTAGQSLL' A
#
# COMPACT_ATOMS: atom_id res chain seq x y z
N MET A 1 7.58 -17.40 -22.25
CA MET A 1 6.50 -16.84 -21.39
C MET A 1 6.90 -16.79 -19.93
N GLN A 2 7.43 -17.87 -19.33
CA GLN A 2 7.84 -17.89 -17.92
C GLN A 2 8.89 -16.81 -17.58
N GLN A 3 9.91 -16.64 -18.40
CA GLN A 3 10.96 -15.63 -18.23
C GLN A 3 10.44 -14.18 -18.22
N VAL A 4 9.38 -13.88 -18.99
CA VAL A 4 8.76 -12.54 -19.00
C VAL A 4 8.00 -12.30 -17.70
N ILE A 5 7.28 -13.32 -17.22
CA ILE A 5 6.55 -13.28 -15.95
C ILE A 5 7.53 -13.08 -14.78
N ASP A 6 8.67 -13.77 -14.79
CA ASP A 6 9.65 -13.69 -13.71
C ASP A 6 10.39 -12.34 -13.73
N SER A 7 10.65 -11.78 -14.91
CA SER A 7 11.23 -10.43 -15.05
C SER A 7 10.27 -9.34 -14.59
N VAL A 8 8.97 -9.47 -14.89
CA VAL A 8 7.93 -8.59 -14.34
C VAL A 8 7.83 -8.74 -12.82
N LYS A 9 7.84 -9.96 -12.28
CA LYS A 9 7.85 -10.23 -10.83
C LYS A 9 9.08 -9.65 -10.13
N SER A 10 10.25 -9.71 -10.75
CA SER A 10 11.47 -9.09 -10.22
C SER A 10 11.40 -7.57 -10.28
N ALA A 11 10.86 -7.00 -11.35
CA ALA A 11 10.70 -5.55 -11.49
C ALA A 11 9.66 -4.98 -10.52
N ILE A 12 8.60 -5.72 -10.19
CA ILE A 12 7.60 -5.32 -9.18
C ILE A 12 8.00 -5.69 -7.74
N GLY A 13 8.92 -6.66 -7.56
CA GLY A 13 9.28 -7.20 -6.24
C GLY A 13 10.56 -6.62 -5.63
N ALA A 14 11.37 -5.87 -6.38
CA ALA A 14 12.67 -5.37 -5.90
C ALA A 14 12.95 -3.89 -6.22
N THR A 15 12.01 -3.18 -6.84
CA THR A 15 12.24 -1.78 -7.21
C THR A 15 11.54 -0.88 -6.20
N LYS A 16 12.32 -0.12 -5.43
CA LYS A 16 11.82 0.97 -4.59
C LYS A 16 10.83 1.80 -5.41
N LEU A 17 9.57 1.88 -4.98
CA LEU A 17 8.53 2.59 -5.73
C LEU A 17 8.96 4.04 -6.00
N PRO A 18 8.56 4.63 -7.13
CA PRO A 18 8.89 6.02 -7.43
C PRO A 18 8.42 6.93 -6.29
N THR A 19 9.35 7.67 -5.70
CA THR A 19 9.04 8.64 -4.65
C THR A 19 8.91 10.06 -5.20
N GLY A 20 8.23 10.93 -4.48
CA GLY A 20 8.09 12.35 -4.77
C GLY A 20 7.99 13.17 -3.49
N GLN A 21 8.36 14.44 -3.56
CA GLN A 21 8.25 15.34 -2.41
C GLN A 21 6.79 15.76 -2.22
N LEU A 22 6.25 15.58 -1.01
CA LEU A 22 4.90 15.98 -0.67
C LEU A 22 4.87 17.47 -0.32
N GLY A 23 4.55 18.33 -1.30
CA GLY A 23 4.54 19.79 -1.11
C GLY A 23 5.94 20.42 -1.07
N LYS A 24 6.00 21.75 -0.92
CA LYS A 24 7.24 22.54 -1.13
C LYS A 24 8.41 22.17 -0.19
N ASN A 25 8.11 21.68 1.02
CA ASN A 25 9.09 21.32 2.05
C ASN A 25 8.72 20.00 2.78
N GLY A 26 7.87 19.17 2.21
CA GLY A 26 7.44 17.95 2.89
C GLY A 26 8.36 16.75 2.65
N PRO A 27 8.04 15.60 3.26
CA PRO A 27 8.81 14.38 3.12
C PRO A 27 8.72 13.80 1.71
N TYR A 28 9.70 12.96 1.36
CA TYR A 28 9.58 12.10 0.18
C TYR A 28 8.71 10.90 0.52
N VAL A 29 7.61 10.76 -0.20
CA VAL A 29 6.65 9.65 -0.07
C VAL A 29 6.59 8.88 -1.38
N THR A 30 6.06 7.66 -1.35
CA THR A 30 5.69 6.93 -2.56
C THR A 30 4.66 7.75 -3.35
N LYS A 31 4.82 7.83 -4.67
CA LYS A 31 3.92 8.64 -5.51
C LYS A 31 2.51 8.05 -5.56
N MET A 32 2.40 6.73 -5.44
CA MET A 32 1.15 6.05 -5.18
C MET A 32 0.99 5.91 -3.67
N GLY A 33 -0.25 5.92 -3.18
CA GLY A 33 -0.56 5.66 -1.79
C GLY A 33 -1.69 4.65 -1.66
N TYR A 34 -1.74 3.98 -0.50
CA TYR A 34 -2.76 2.98 -0.19
C TYR A 34 -3.84 3.55 0.73
N GLY A 35 -5.09 3.53 0.28
CA GLY A 35 -6.25 3.91 1.10
C GLY A 35 -6.72 2.75 1.99
N ALA A 36 -6.53 2.88 3.30
CA ALA A 36 -6.84 1.85 4.30
C ALA A 36 -8.26 1.97 4.89
N MET A 37 -9.07 2.94 4.45
CA MET A 37 -10.47 3.09 4.91
C MET A 37 -11.31 1.82 4.69
N GLY A 38 -11.09 1.12 3.58
CA GLY A 38 -11.80 -0.10 3.25
C GLY A 38 -11.41 -1.32 4.07
N LEU A 39 -10.32 -1.26 4.83
CA LEU A 39 -9.77 -2.38 5.58
C LEU A 39 -10.67 -2.75 6.78
N SER A 40 -11.38 -1.78 7.37
CA SER A 40 -12.09 -1.94 8.65
C SER A 40 -13.61 -1.97 8.58
N ALA A 41 -14.26 -1.24 7.66
CA ALA A 41 -15.71 -0.99 7.81
C ALA A 41 -16.54 -0.91 6.51
N PHE A 42 -15.98 -0.53 5.36
CA PHE A 42 -16.81 -0.02 4.26
C PHE A 42 -17.18 -1.02 3.15
N TYR A 43 -16.51 -2.18 3.04
CA TYR A 43 -16.71 -3.12 1.90
C TYR A 43 -17.19 -4.53 2.32
N GLY A 44 -18.07 -4.61 3.31
CA GLY A 44 -18.69 -5.87 3.76
C GLY A 44 -18.17 -6.36 5.11
N LYS A 45 -18.43 -7.63 5.44
CA LYS A 45 -17.98 -8.21 6.71
C LYS A 45 -16.44 -8.17 6.75
N PRO A 46 -15.83 -7.53 7.75
CA PRO A 46 -14.38 -7.48 7.83
C PRO A 46 -13.83 -8.91 7.89
N LYS A 47 -12.83 -9.15 7.05
CA LYS A 47 -12.07 -10.40 7.08
C LYS A 47 -11.28 -10.49 8.40
N PRO A 48 -10.83 -11.69 8.80
CA PRO A 48 -9.99 -11.85 9.99
C PRO A 48 -8.78 -10.92 9.95
N ASP A 49 -8.36 -10.43 11.12
CA ASP A 49 -7.25 -9.47 11.28
C ASP A 49 -5.98 -9.94 10.59
N GLU A 50 -5.67 -11.24 10.71
CA GLU A 50 -4.50 -11.88 10.09
C GLU A 50 -4.44 -11.67 8.57
N GLU A 51 -5.58 -11.77 7.88
CA GLU A 51 -5.63 -11.57 6.42
C GLU A 51 -5.44 -10.10 6.06
N ARG A 52 -5.93 -9.19 6.91
CA ARG A 52 -5.76 -7.75 6.73
C ARG A 52 -4.31 -7.31 6.99
N PHE A 53 -3.67 -7.90 7.98
CA PHE A 53 -2.25 -7.66 8.27
C PHE A 53 -1.35 -8.22 7.17
N ALA A 54 -1.65 -9.41 6.65
CA ALA A 54 -0.91 -9.97 5.51
C ALA A 54 -0.95 -9.07 4.26
N LEU A 55 -2.03 -8.31 4.05
CA LEU A 55 -2.09 -7.30 2.99
C LEU A 55 -1.11 -6.14 3.25
N LEU A 56 -1.05 -5.64 4.48
CA LEU A 56 -0.12 -4.57 4.86
C LEU A 56 1.33 -5.03 4.74
N ASP A 57 1.63 -6.27 5.14
CA ASP A 57 2.95 -6.88 4.98
C ASP A 57 3.35 -6.92 3.50
N LYS A 58 2.42 -7.30 2.60
CA LYS A 58 2.67 -7.32 1.16
C LYS A 58 2.92 -5.93 0.58
N LEU A 59 2.16 -4.92 1.00
CA LEU A 59 2.37 -3.54 0.58
C LEU A 59 3.77 -3.04 0.99
N TYR A 60 4.17 -3.33 2.23
CA TYR A 60 5.50 -2.99 2.73
C TYR A 60 6.61 -3.71 1.95
N GLU A 61 6.48 -5.01 1.71
CA GLU A 61 7.42 -5.79 0.88
C GLU A 61 7.54 -5.24 -0.55
N GLN A 62 6.44 -4.69 -1.11
CA GLN A 62 6.40 -4.06 -2.42
C GLN A 62 6.94 -2.61 -2.42
N GLY A 63 7.34 -2.09 -1.27
CA GLY A 63 7.89 -0.74 -1.13
C GLY A 63 6.84 0.37 -1.09
N GLU A 64 5.57 0.05 -0.85
CA GLU A 64 4.50 1.02 -0.61
C GLU A 64 4.54 1.49 0.85
N LEU A 65 4.86 2.77 1.06
CA LEU A 65 5.14 3.35 2.36
C LEU A 65 4.23 4.55 2.69
N PHE A 66 3.29 4.91 1.81
CA PHE A 66 2.38 6.02 2.01
C PHE A 66 0.95 5.50 2.13
N TRP A 67 0.47 5.35 3.36
CA TRP A 67 -0.86 4.81 3.66
C TRP A 67 -1.76 5.91 4.23
N ASP A 68 -2.95 6.05 3.67
CA ASP A 68 -3.96 7.02 4.06
C ASP A 68 -5.14 6.33 4.75
N THR A 69 -5.63 6.92 5.84
CA THR A 69 -6.83 6.47 6.53
C THR A 69 -7.52 7.66 7.19
N ALA A 70 -8.81 7.55 7.46
CA ALA A 70 -9.56 8.57 8.17
C ALA A 70 -10.24 7.96 9.40
N GLY A 71 -10.23 8.71 10.50
CA GLY A 71 -11.07 8.37 11.65
C GLY A 71 -12.54 8.55 11.30
N GLN A 72 -13.39 7.63 11.74
CA GLN A 72 -14.82 7.91 11.80
C GLN A 72 -15.05 8.84 13.00
N SER A 73 -15.19 10.14 12.75
CA SER A 73 -15.63 11.07 13.78
C SER A 73 -17.13 10.85 14.01
N LEU A 74 -17.48 10.18 15.11
CA LEU A 74 -18.83 10.19 15.69
C LEU A 74 -18.88 11.28 16.76
N LEU A 75 -18.77 12.53 16.30
CA LEU A 75 -19.14 13.74 17.03
C LEU A 75 -19.86 14.68 16.06
#